data_AF-A0A965A6U6-F1
#
_entry.id   AF-A0A965A6U6-F1
#
_cell.length_a   1.000
_cell.length_b   1.000
_cell.length_c   1.000
_cell.angle_alpha   90.00
_cell.angle_beta   90.00
_cell.angle_gamma   90.00
#
_symmetry.space_group_name_H-M   'P 1'
#
loop_
_entity.id
_entity.type
_entity.pdbx_description
1 polymer ?
#
loop_
_entity_poly.entity_id
_entity_poly.type
_entity_poly.pdbx_seq_one_letter_code
_entity_poly.pdbx_strand_id
1 'polypeptide(L)'
;MYPNQNCQPCNSGCPEVEIPAPPPCEGEPCVEITTGECVRYTGPNITCLGVTTNMTLNQVVQAIATSLCNNTPPPPTPVDCVVSEWGAWGACTNGTRTRTRTIVTQPANGGAACPSLTETQSCADCVVSAWSEWGACVNGVQTRTRTVITPASNGGAPCPPLTETQACNSPVDCVVSSWSPWSECVDSQRTRTRTIITPASNGGAACPPLSETEDCTPPTCPAPTNLEATVTSQ
;
A
#
# COMPACT_ATOMS: atom_id res chain seq x y z
N MET A 1 27.19 13.90 -80.33
CA MET A 1 25.85 14.38 -79.95
C MET A 1 24.82 13.52 -80.66
N TYR A 2 24.18 12.58 -79.96
CA TYR A 2 22.75 12.25 -80.05
C TYR A 2 22.33 11.74 -78.66
N PRO A 3 21.08 11.99 -78.24
CA PRO A 3 20.72 12.26 -76.85
C PRO A 3 20.20 11.03 -76.09
N ASN A 4 20.17 11.16 -74.75
CA ASN A 4 19.29 10.41 -73.85
C ASN A 4 17.93 10.14 -74.52
N GLN A 5 17.69 8.91 -74.95
CA GLN A 5 16.36 8.42 -75.20
C GLN A 5 16.17 7.13 -74.44
N ASN A 6 15.06 7.07 -73.69
CA ASN A 6 14.52 5.88 -73.06
C ASN A 6 14.74 4.66 -73.97
N CYS A 7 15.32 3.59 -73.43
CA CYS A 7 15.50 2.33 -74.13
C CYS A 7 14.17 1.91 -74.78
N GLN A 8 14.10 1.94 -76.11
CA GLN A 8 12.95 1.47 -76.87
C GLN A 8 12.73 -0.03 -76.58
N PRO A 9 11.46 -0.50 -76.58
CA PRO A 9 11.18 -1.92 -76.39
C PRO A 9 11.74 -2.71 -77.56
N CYS A 10 12.64 -3.66 -77.28
CA CYS A 10 13.12 -4.63 -78.26
C CYS A 10 11.93 -5.53 -78.67
N ASN A 11 11.27 -5.18 -79.78
CA ASN A 11 10.31 -6.05 -80.42
C ASN A 11 11.08 -7.09 -81.25
N SER A 12 10.79 -8.36 -80.94
CA SER A 12 11.15 -9.59 -81.65
C SER A 12 12.65 -9.82 -81.91
N GLY A 13 13.31 -10.53 -80.99
CA GLY A 13 14.54 -11.27 -81.34
C GLY A 13 15.63 -11.43 -80.29
N CYS A 14 15.52 -10.87 -79.07
CA CYS A 14 16.56 -11.10 -78.06
C CYS A 14 16.44 -12.52 -77.49
N PRO A 15 17.53 -13.31 -77.42
CA PRO A 15 17.52 -14.53 -76.64
C PRO A 15 17.30 -14.17 -75.16
N GLU A 16 16.25 -14.73 -74.58
CA GLU A 16 15.95 -14.63 -73.17
C GLU A 16 16.95 -15.51 -72.42
N VAL A 17 18.13 -14.98 -72.14
CA VAL A 17 19.07 -15.62 -71.22
C VAL A 17 18.61 -15.25 -69.81
N GLU A 18 17.86 -16.15 -69.17
CA GLU A 18 17.71 -16.12 -67.72
C GLU A 18 19.10 -16.27 -67.11
N ILE A 19 19.64 -15.15 -66.61
CA ILE A 19 20.86 -15.19 -65.81
C ILE A 19 20.44 -15.73 -64.44
N PRO A 20 20.90 -16.92 -64.03
CA PRO A 20 20.55 -17.46 -62.72
C PRO A 20 20.97 -16.48 -61.63
N ALA A 21 20.15 -16.38 -60.58
CA ALA A 21 20.48 -15.55 -59.43
C ALA A 21 21.92 -15.85 -58.97
N PRO A 22 22.77 -14.84 -58.77
CA PRO A 22 24.13 -15.08 -58.33
C PRO A 22 24.08 -15.89 -57.02
N PRO A 23 24.87 -16.97 -56.89
CA PRO A 23 24.89 -17.73 -55.65
C PRO A 23 25.28 -16.82 -54.48
N PRO A 24 24.75 -17.08 -53.26
CA PRO A 24 25.10 -16.31 -52.07
C PRO A 24 26.62 -16.29 -51.94
N CYS A 25 27.15 -15.10 -51.68
CA CYS A 25 28.56 -14.74 -51.84
C CYS A 25 29.50 -15.60 -50.98
N GLU A 26 29.85 -16.78 -51.45
CA GLU A 26 30.96 -17.60 -50.96
C GLU A 26 31.95 -17.85 -52.09
N GLY A 27 32.70 -16.78 -52.43
CA GLY A 27 34.10 -16.89 -52.80
C GLY A 27 34.54 -17.50 -54.15
N GLU A 28 33.66 -17.94 -55.05
CA GLU A 28 34.10 -18.47 -56.36
C GLU A 28 33.91 -17.47 -57.52
N PRO A 29 34.88 -17.37 -58.47
CA PRO A 29 34.87 -16.37 -59.53
C PRO A 29 33.83 -16.69 -60.60
N CYS A 30 32.95 -15.73 -60.88
CA CYS A 30 31.99 -15.84 -61.99
C CYS A 30 32.72 -15.91 -63.33
N VAL A 31 32.33 -16.88 -64.16
CA VAL A 31 32.88 -17.21 -65.48
C VAL A 31 32.87 -15.98 -66.41
N GLU A 32 33.96 -15.80 -67.16
CA GLU A 32 34.13 -14.73 -68.15
C GLU A 32 33.04 -14.78 -69.23
N ILE A 33 32.23 -13.72 -69.33
CA ILE A 33 31.30 -13.54 -70.45
C ILE A 33 31.93 -12.51 -71.40
N THR A 34 32.53 -13.01 -72.48
CA THR A 34 33.23 -12.24 -73.52
C THR A 34 32.43 -12.20 -74.81
N THR A 35 31.28 -11.54 -74.84
CA THR A 35 30.67 -11.01 -76.08
C THR A 35 29.59 -9.98 -75.72
N GLY A 36 29.63 -8.81 -76.36
CA GLY A 36 28.79 -7.67 -76.02
C GLY A 36 27.32 -7.83 -76.42
N GLU A 37 26.46 -8.13 -75.46
CA GLU A 37 25.02 -7.93 -75.55
C GLU A 37 24.48 -7.24 -74.30
N CYS A 38 23.45 -6.40 -74.47
CA CYS A 38 22.89 -5.54 -73.42
C CYS A 38 22.32 -6.36 -72.25
N VAL A 39 22.92 -6.23 -71.07
CA VAL A 39 22.35 -6.75 -69.82
C VAL A 39 21.24 -5.79 -69.36
N ARG A 40 19.98 -6.24 -69.38
CA ARG A 40 18.84 -5.48 -68.82
C ARG A 40 18.61 -5.89 -67.37
N TYR A 41 18.76 -4.93 -66.45
CA TYR A 41 18.42 -5.11 -65.05
C TYR A 41 16.95 -4.70 -64.83
N THR A 42 16.08 -5.66 -64.51
CA THR A 42 14.67 -5.41 -64.15
C THR A 42 14.48 -5.57 -62.64
N GLY A 43 14.25 -4.46 -61.96
CA GLY A 43 13.93 -4.43 -60.53
C GLY A 43 13.37 -3.05 -60.15
N PRO A 44 12.47 -2.97 -59.15
CA PRO A 44 11.70 -1.75 -58.87
C PRO A 44 12.53 -0.54 -58.39
N ASN A 45 13.83 -0.71 -58.08
CA ASN A 45 14.71 0.33 -57.54
C ASN A 45 16.08 0.43 -58.23
N ILE A 46 16.23 -0.02 -59.48
CA ILE A 46 17.49 0.13 -60.21
C ILE A 46 17.44 1.40 -61.06
N THR A 47 17.92 2.52 -60.51
CA THR A 47 18.34 3.67 -61.33
C THR A 47 19.45 3.22 -62.28
N CYS A 48 19.41 3.66 -63.54
CA CYS A 48 20.40 3.31 -64.55
C CYS A 48 21.81 3.63 -63.99
N LEU A 49 22.64 2.59 -63.75
CA LEU A 49 23.94 2.72 -63.07
C LEU A 49 25.02 3.44 -63.90
N GLY A 50 24.63 4.13 -64.98
CA GLY A 50 25.52 4.88 -65.86
C GLY A 50 26.51 4.00 -66.63
N VAL A 51 26.25 2.69 -66.74
CA VAL A 51 27.13 1.76 -67.46
C VAL A 51 27.09 2.08 -68.94
N THR A 52 28.27 2.30 -69.54
CA THR A 52 28.41 2.63 -70.97
C THR A 52 29.15 1.52 -71.72
N THR A 53 28.99 1.45 -73.05
CA THR A 53 29.55 0.40 -73.91
C THR A 53 31.09 0.33 -73.96
N ASN A 54 31.78 1.32 -73.37
CA ASN A 54 33.25 1.40 -73.35
C ASN A 54 33.84 1.10 -71.95
N MET A 55 33.04 0.55 -71.04
CA MET A 55 33.50 0.13 -69.72
C MET A 55 34.04 -1.30 -69.75
N THR A 56 35.17 -1.51 -69.07
CA THR A 56 35.73 -2.84 -68.80
C THR A 56 34.88 -3.58 -67.76
N LEU A 57 34.98 -4.92 -67.71
CA LEU A 57 34.28 -5.75 -66.72
C LEU A 57 34.51 -5.26 -65.28
N ASN A 58 35.74 -4.87 -64.94
CA ASN A 58 36.06 -4.30 -63.62
C ASN A 58 35.34 -2.97 -63.34
N GLN A 59 35.17 -2.10 -64.34
CA GLN A 59 34.45 -0.84 -64.16
C GLN A 59 32.94 -1.06 -63.97
N VAL A 60 32.38 -2.07 -64.64
CA VAL A 60 30.97 -2.48 -64.44
C VAL A 60 30.77 -3.08 -63.04
N VAL A 61 31.66 -3.99 -62.62
CA VAL A 61 31.62 -4.58 -61.27
C VAL A 61 31.78 -3.50 -60.18
N GLN A 62 32.66 -2.52 -60.38
CA GLN A 62 32.80 -1.39 -59.44
C GLN A 62 31.56 -0.49 -59.40
N ALA A 63 30.92 -0.19 -60.54
CA ALA A 63 29.69 0.59 -60.58
C ALA A 63 28.54 -0.13 -59.84
N ILE A 64 28.41 -1.45 -60.02
CA ILE A 64 27.43 -2.29 -59.32
C ILE A 64 27.73 -2.31 -57.82
N ALA A 65 28.97 -2.61 -57.43
CA ALA A 65 29.38 -2.63 -56.02
C ALA A 65 29.10 -1.30 -55.31
N THR A 66 29.45 -0.17 -55.94
CA THR A 66 29.23 1.17 -55.38
C THR A 66 27.75 1.50 -55.23
N SER A 67 26.91 1.07 -56.17
CA SER A 67 25.46 1.29 -56.12
C SER A 67 24.73 0.44 -55.09
N LEU A 68 25.18 -0.81 -54.89
CA LEU A 68 24.66 -1.69 -53.85
C LEU A 68 25.07 -1.21 -52.46
N CYS A 69 26.25 -0.59 -52.33
CA CYS A 69 26.71 0.03 -51.08
C CYS A 69 26.02 1.37 -50.76
N ASN A 70 25.57 2.14 -51.76
CA ASN A 70 24.92 3.44 -51.53
C ASN A 70 23.43 3.36 -51.18
N ASN A 71 22.82 2.18 -51.31
CA ASN A 71 21.41 1.93 -50.98
C ASN A 71 21.21 1.15 -49.68
N THR A 72 22.29 0.89 -48.92
CA THR A 72 22.13 0.34 -47.58
C THR A 72 21.60 1.44 -46.66
N PRO A 73 20.43 1.24 -46.00
CA PRO A 73 19.99 2.15 -44.97
C PRO A 73 21.10 2.28 -43.91
N PRO A 74 21.34 3.48 -43.37
CA PRO A 74 22.31 3.65 -42.29
C PRO A 74 21.99 2.66 -41.16
N PRO A 75 23.01 2.09 -40.49
CA PRO A 75 22.79 1.18 -39.38
C PRO A 75 21.85 1.82 -38.35
N PRO A 76 20.89 1.07 -37.80
CA PRO A 76 19.94 1.65 -36.85
C PRO A 76 20.70 2.15 -35.62
N THR A 77 20.38 3.36 -35.17
CA THR A 77 21.11 4.00 -34.08
C THR A 77 20.86 3.29 -32.75
N PRO A 78 21.87 3.13 -31.89
CA PRO A 78 21.68 2.61 -30.53
C PRO A 78 20.63 3.42 -29.78
N VAL A 79 19.71 2.73 -29.11
CA VAL A 79 18.73 3.34 -28.21
C VAL A 79 18.97 2.74 -26.83
N ASP A 80 19.34 3.59 -25.88
CA ASP A 80 19.57 3.17 -24.50
C ASP A 80 18.25 3.00 -23.75
N CYS A 81 18.27 2.12 -22.75
CA CYS A 81 17.11 1.98 -21.88
C CYS A 81 16.87 3.25 -21.05
N VAL A 82 15.62 3.72 -21.06
CA VAL A 82 15.17 4.83 -20.20
C VAL A 82 14.18 4.27 -19.18
N VAL A 83 14.34 4.65 -17.91
CA VAL A 83 13.48 4.22 -16.81
C VAL A 83 12.76 5.43 -16.19
N SER A 84 11.64 5.17 -15.53
CA SER A 84 10.87 6.18 -14.81
C SER A 84 11.57 6.64 -13.54
N GLU A 85 11.03 7.70 -12.93
CA GLU A 85 11.27 8.00 -11.52
C GLU A 85 10.86 6.82 -10.63
N TRP A 86 11.47 6.76 -9.44
CA TRP A 86 11.12 5.77 -8.44
C TRP A 86 9.70 5.98 -7.90
N GLY A 87 8.97 4.89 -7.73
CA GLY A 87 7.74 4.88 -6.95
C GLY A 87 7.98 5.14 -5.46
N ALA A 88 6.88 5.30 -4.73
CA ALA A 88 6.93 5.36 -3.27
C ALA A 88 7.51 4.06 -2.71
N TRP A 89 8.25 4.19 -1.61
CA TRP A 89 8.70 3.04 -0.85
C TRP A 89 7.53 2.28 -0.23
N GLY A 90 7.57 0.95 -0.33
CA GLY A 90 6.65 0.06 0.36
C GLY A 90 6.78 0.12 1.89
N ALA A 91 5.89 -0.61 2.56
CA ALA A 91 5.92 -0.79 4.01
C ALA A 91 7.19 -1.53 4.46
N CYS A 92 7.63 -1.25 5.68
CA CYS A 92 8.70 -2.02 6.30
C CYS A 92 8.17 -3.42 6.65
N THR A 93 8.68 -4.45 5.96
CA THR A 93 8.31 -5.84 6.20
C THR A 93 9.58 -6.64 6.45
N ASN A 94 9.63 -7.37 7.56
CA ASN A 94 10.79 -8.20 7.94
C ASN A 94 12.13 -7.42 7.92
N GLY A 95 12.12 -6.16 8.36
CA GLY A 95 13.31 -5.31 8.44
C GLY A 95 13.78 -4.72 7.10
N THR A 96 13.01 -4.86 6.03
CA THR A 96 13.32 -4.29 4.72
C THR A 96 12.11 -3.64 4.08
N ARG A 97 12.36 -2.65 3.23
CA ARG A 97 11.35 -2.05 2.38
C ARG A 97 11.89 -1.90 0.97
N THR A 98 10.98 -1.91 0.00
CA THR A 98 11.32 -1.94 -1.41
C THR A 98 10.54 -0.88 -2.17
N ARG A 99 11.16 -0.25 -3.16
CA ARG A 99 10.51 0.58 -4.17
C ARG A 99 10.86 0.09 -5.57
N THR A 100 10.01 0.41 -6.53
CA THR A 100 10.17 -0.01 -7.92
C THR A 100 10.05 1.17 -8.87
N ARG A 101 10.61 1.02 -10.06
CA ARG A 101 10.47 1.91 -11.22
C ARG A 101 10.26 1.08 -12.47
N THR A 102 9.74 1.68 -13.54
CA THR A 102 9.43 0.95 -14.78
C THR A 102 10.31 1.39 -15.93
N ILE A 103 10.40 0.53 -16.94
CA ILE A 103 11.04 0.89 -18.21
C ILE A 103 10.09 1.79 -19.00
N VAL A 104 10.58 2.96 -19.41
CA VAL A 104 9.89 3.92 -20.28
C VAL A 104 10.29 3.69 -21.74
N THR A 105 11.54 3.30 -21.99
CA THR A 105 12.04 2.99 -23.34
C THR A 105 12.93 1.75 -23.27
N GLN A 106 12.60 0.74 -24.08
CA GLN A 106 13.40 -0.49 -24.16
C GLN A 106 14.70 -0.25 -24.93
N PRO A 107 15.81 -0.89 -24.54
CA PRO A 107 17.05 -0.78 -25.27
C PRO A 107 16.94 -1.46 -26.65
N ALA A 108 17.52 -0.86 -27.67
CA ALA A 108 17.53 -1.39 -29.03
C ALA A 108 18.87 -1.11 -29.73
N ASN A 109 19.16 -1.88 -30.80
CA ASN A 109 20.32 -1.69 -31.67
C ASN A 109 21.66 -1.63 -30.93
N GLY A 110 21.82 -2.44 -29.88
CA GLY A 110 23.03 -2.47 -29.07
C GLY A 110 23.17 -1.33 -28.05
N GLY A 111 22.11 -0.58 -27.77
CA GLY A 111 22.09 0.40 -26.69
C GLY A 111 22.18 -0.21 -25.28
N ALA A 112 22.46 0.63 -24.30
CA ALA A 112 22.73 0.24 -22.92
C ALA A 112 21.52 -0.43 -22.26
N ALA A 113 21.77 -1.53 -21.54
CA ALA A 113 20.75 -2.27 -20.79
C ALA A 113 20.14 -1.43 -19.66
N CYS A 114 18.92 -1.79 -19.26
CA CYS A 114 18.22 -1.10 -18.17
C CYS A 114 18.95 -1.25 -16.83
N PRO A 115 19.06 -0.18 -16.04
CA PRO A 115 19.53 -0.29 -14.66
C PRO A 115 18.50 -1.04 -13.80
N SER A 116 18.86 -1.36 -12.54
CA SER A 116 17.96 -2.05 -11.61
C SER A 116 16.61 -1.34 -11.48
N LEU A 117 15.53 -2.10 -11.62
CA LEU A 117 14.15 -1.61 -11.52
C LEU A 117 13.58 -1.70 -10.11
N THR A 118 14.34 -2.29 -9.19
CA THR A 118 13.95 -2.52 -7.80
C THR A 118 15.09 -2.05 -6.90
N GLU A 119 14.74 -1.35 -5.83
CA GLU A 119 15.66 -0.93 -4.79
C GLU A 119 15.12 -1.38 -3.44
N THR A 120 15.99 -1.97 -2.63
CA THR A 120 15.66 -2.48 -1.29
C THR A 120 16.58 -1.82 -0.27
N GLN A 121 15.99 -1.37 0.84
CA GLN A 121 16.70 -0.75 1.95
C GLN A 121 16.28 -1.40 3.27
N SER A 122 17.19 -1.42 4.24
CA SER A 122 16.86 -1.79 5.62
C SER A 122 15.98 -0.74 6.29
N CYS A 123 15.07 -1.20 7.13
CA CYS A 123 14.19 -0.37 7.95
C CYS A 123 13.91 -1.08 9.27
N ALA A 124 13.46 -0.32 10.26
CA ALA A 124 13.02 -0.88 11.53
C ALA A 124 11.80 -0.14 12.03
N ASP A 125 10.78 -0.90 12.44
CA ASP A 125 9.65 -0.36 13.17
C ASP A 125 10.06 -0.04 14.60
N CYS A 126 9.34 0.89 15.22
CA CYS A 126 9.59 1.16 16.62
C CYS A 126 9.15 -0.02 17.51
N VAL A 127 10.06 -0.45 18.38
CA VAL A 127 9.80 -1.47 19.40
C VAL A 127 9.81 -0.79 20.76
N VAL A 128 8.79 -1.05 21.56
CA VAL A 128 8.64 -0.50 22.92
C VAL A 128 8.67 -1.61 23.96
N SER A 129 9.02 -1.25 25.20
CA SER A 129 9.00 -2.18 26.33
C SER A 129 7.59 -2.60 26.71
N ALA A 130 7.52 -3.61 27.59
CA ALA A 130 6.31 -3.84 28.37
C ALA A 130 5.96 -2.58 29.19
N TRP A 131 4.68 -2.44 29.51
CA TRP A 131 4.22 -1.40 30.43
C TRP A 131 4.81 -1.60 31.82
N SER A 132 5.09 -0.49 32.51
CA SER A 132 5.29 -0.50 33.94
C SER A 132 4.01 -0.95 34.67
N GLU A 133 4.17 -1.31 35.94
CA GLU A 133 3.03 -1.34 36.86
C GLU A 133 2.31 0.02 36.88
N TRP A 134 1.04 0.00 37.27
CA TRP A 134 0.29 1.23 37.47
C TRP A 134 0.88 2.03 38.63
N GLY A 135 1.09 3.32 38.40
CA GLY A 135 1.49 4.26 39.44
C GLY A 135 0.40 4.47 40.49
N ALA A 136 0.72 5.22 41.54
CA ALA A 136 -0.24 5.59 42.57
C ALA A 136 -1.46 6.33 41.97
N CYS A 137 -2.61 6.13 42.59
CA CYS A 137 -3.82 6.88 42.25
C CYS A 137 -3.68 8.33 42.74
N VAL A 138 -3.53 9.27 41.82
CA VAL A 138 -3.44 10.70 42.11
C VAL A 138 -4.64 11.40 41.50
N ASN A 139 -5.45 12.05 42.33
CA ASN A 139 -6.68 12.75 41.90
C ASN A 139 -7.64 11.85 41.09
N GLY A 140 -7.77 10.57 41.47
CA GLY A 140 -8.66 9.61 40.80
C GLY A 140 -8.13 9.05 39.48
N VAL A 141 -6.87 9.34 39.12
CA VAL A 141 -6.23 8.82 37.92
C VAL A 141 -4.91 8.14 38.28
N GLN A 142 -4.67 6.97 37.71
CA GLN A 142 -3.39 6.29 37.75
C GLN A 142 -2.78 6.26 36.35
N THR A 143 -1.46 6.34 36.30
CA THR A 143 -0.69 6.41 35.05
C THR A 143 0.34 5.30 35.02
N ARG A 144 0.56 4.69 33.87
CA ARG A 144 1.68 3.79 33.61
C ARG A 144 2.44 4.22 32.36
N THR A 145 3.70 3.80 32.28
CA THR A 145 4.60 4.22 31.20
C THR A 145 5.38 3.03 30.63
N ARG A 146 5.86 3.17 29.40
CA ARG A 146 6.80 2.26 28.76
C ARG A 146 7.84 3.04 27.98
N THR A 147 8.97 2.42 27.66
CA THR A 147 10.07 3.08 26.97
C THR A 147 10.26 2.55 25.55
N VAL A 148 10.96 3.32 24.73
CA VAL A 148 11.39 2.87 23.39
C VAL A 148 12.63 2.00 23.55
N ILE A 149 12.57 0.78 23.02
CA ILE A 149 13.70 -0.15 22.93
C ILE A 149 14.45 0.09 21.62
N THR A 150 13.71 0.14 20.51
CA THR A 150 14.24 0.38 19.18
C THR A 150 13.48 1.52 18.54
N PRO A 151 14.13 2.64 18.18
CA PRO A 151 13.46 3.72 17.48
C PRO A 151 13.14 3.33 16.03
N ALA A 152 12.06 3.88 15.49
CA ALA A 152 11.72 3.71 14.07
C ALA A 152 12.82 4.30 13.17
N SER A 153 13.14 3.62 12.06
CA SER A 153 14.14 4.09 11.09
C SER A 153 13.74 3.78 9.65
N ASN A 154 14.23 4.61 8.71
CA ASN A 154 14.03 4.48 7.27
C ASN A 154 12.57 4.23 6.85
N GLY A 155 11.62 4.88 7.52
CA GLY A 155 10.18 4.76 7.25
C GLY A 155 9.53 3.47 7.78
N GLY A 156 10.12 2.86 8.81
CA GLY A 156 9.38 1.96 9.69
C GLY A 156 8.30 2.67 10.51
N ALA A 157 7.38 1.89 11.06
CA ALA A 157 6.23 2.37 11.80
C ALA A 157 6.65 3.17 13.05
N PRO A 158 5.99 4.30 13.35
CA PRO A 158 6.30 5.12 14.52
C PRO A 158 5.96 4.39 15.83
N CYS A 159 6.53 4.87 16.93
CA CYS A 159 6.25 4.29 18.24
C CYS A 159 4.78 4.46 18.63
N PRO A 160 4.15 3.42 19.21
CA PRO A 160 2.84 3.58 19.82
C PRO A 160 2.94 4.47 21.08
N PRO A 161 1.81 4.87 21.70
CA PRO A 161 1.83 5.73 22.89
C PRO A 161 2.69 5.15 24.02
N LEU A 162 3.47 6.00 24.68
CA LEU A 162 4.39 5.60 25.75
C LEU A 162 3.81 5.80 27.15
N THR A 163 2.62 6.40 27.25
CA THR A 163 1.93 6.69 28.49
C THR A 163 0.47 6.28 28.35
N GLU A 164 -0.07 5.68 29.40
CA GLU A 164 -1.46 5.30 29.49
C GLU A 164 -2.02 5.69 30.85
N THR A 165 -3.27 6.15 30.87
CA THR A 165 -3.97 6.62 32.07
C THR A 165 -5.29 5.88 32.21
N GLN A 166 -5.66 5.55 33.44
CA GLN A 166 -6.99 5.03 33.74
C GLN A 166 -7.53 5.61 35.04
N ALA A 167 -8.86 5.61 35.17
CA ALA A 167 -9.51 5.96 36.42
C ALA A 167 -9.16 4.95 37.52
N CYS A 168 -9.08 5.45 38.75
CA CYS A 168 -8.91 4.67 39.97
C CYS A 168 -9.76 5.31 41.07
N ASN A 169 -10.04 4.52 42.12
CA ASN A 169 -10.91 4.94 43.22
C ASN A 169 -12.29 5.38 42.71
N SER A 170 -13.00 4.49 42.02
CA SER A 170 -14.36 4.76 41.56
C SER A 170 -15.28 5.13 42.73
N PRO A 171 -16.23 6.06 42.54
CA PRO A 171 -17.22 6.40 43.54
C PRO A 171 -17.98 5.17 44.01
N VAL A 172 -18.15 5.02 45.33
CA VAL A 172 -19.02 4.01 45.92
C VAL A 172 -20.12 4.75 46.66
N ASP A 173 -21.36 4.57 46.22
CA ASP A 173 -22.52 5.18 46.85
C ASP A 173 -22.86 4.47 48.17
N CYS A 174 -23.46 5.23 49.09
CA CYS A 174 -23.92 4.64 50.33
C CYS A 174 -25.14 3.71 50.11
N VAL A 175 -25.03 2.48 50.58
CA VAL A 175 -26.11 1.49 50.57
C VAL A 175 -26.61 1.30 52.00
N VAL A 176 -27.92 1.40 52.19
CA VAL A 176 -28.58 1.25 53.50
C VAL A 176 -29.47 0.01 53.52
N SER A 177 -29.73 -0.51 54.73
CA SER A 177 -30.65 -1.64 54.92
C SER A 177 -32.10 -1.26 54.62
N SER A 178 -32.97 -2.29 54.58
CA SER A 178 -34.40 -2.05 54.74
C SER A 178 -34.70 -1.38 56.08
N TRP A 179 -35.80 -0.63 56.13
CA TRP A 179 -36.30 -0.06 57.37
C TRP A 179 -36.65 -1.14 58.40
N SER A 180 -36.41 -0.84 59.66
CA SER A 180 -37.01 -1.56 60.78
C SER A 180 -38.54 -1.43 60.75
N PRO A 181 -39.27 -2.29 61.47
CA PRO A 181 -40.64 -1.99 61.84
C PRO A 181 -40.73 -0.65 62.57
N TRP A 182 -41.90 -0.02 62.51
CA TRP A 182 -42.20 1.16 63.30
C TRP A 182 -42.19 0.83 64.80
N SER A 183 -41.66 1.75 65.60
CA SER A 183 -41.82 1.69 67.05
C SER A 183 -43.29 1.79 67.45
N GLU A 184 -43.57 1.50 68.72
CA GLU A 184 -44.85 1.87 69.32
C GLU A 184 -45.06 3.39 69.26
N CYS A 185 -46.34 3.79 69.30
CA CYS A 185 -46.73 5.19 69.27
C CYS A 185 -46.58 5.79 70.67
N VAL A 186 -45.66 6.74 70.83
CA VAL A 186 -45.37 7.43 72.08
C VAL A 186 -45.46 8.94 71.83
N ASP A 187 -46.20 9.67 72.67
CA ASP A 187 -46.39 11.12 72.52
C ASP A 187 -46.82 11.54 71.10
N SER A 188 -47.76 10.79 70.52
CA SER A 188 -48.29 10.97 69.17
C SER A 188 -47.28 10.81 68.03
N GLN A 189 -46.10 10.23 68.29
CA GLN A 189 -45.10 9.94 67.25
C GLN A 189 -44.57 8.50 67.33
N ARG A 190 -44.18 7.97 66.17
CA ARG A 190 -43.46 6.70 66.07
C ARG A 190 -42.28 6.86 65.11
N THR A 191 -41.24 6.09 65.36
CA THR A 191 -39.97 6.18 64.61
C THR A 191 -39.58 4.81 64.08
N ARG A 192 -38.95 4.79 62.90
CA ARG A 192 -38.25 3.63 62.36
C ARG A 192 -36.83 4.01 61.97
N THR A 193 -35.96 3.02 61.91
CA THR A 193 -34.53 3.23 61.61
C THR A 193 -34.02 2.23 60.59
N ARG A 194 -32.92 2.57 59.92
CA ARG A 194 -32.16 1.66 59.04
C ARG A 194 -30.68 1.91 59.24
N THR A 195 -29.85 0.93 58.90
CA THR A 195 -28.39 1.02 59.09
C THR A 195 -27.68 1.15 57.75
N ILE A 196 -26.44 1.66 57.81
CA ILE A 196 -25.54 1.69 56.65
C ILE A 196 -24.98 0.27 56.47
N ILE A 197 -25.14 -0.29 55.27
CA ILE A 197 -24.52 -1.55 54.85
C ILE A 197 -23.16 -1.24 54.20
N THR A 198 -23.13 -0.30 53.27
CA THR A 198 -21.91 0.15 52.58
C THR A 198 -21.80 1.65 52.74
N PRO A 199 -20.75 2.18 53.39
CA PRO A 199 -20.56 3.62 53.49
C PRO A 199 -20.15 4.21 52.15
N ALA A 200 -20.56 5.47 51.90
CA ALA A 200 -20.09 6.20 50.72
C ALA A 200 -18.57 6.39 50.77
N SER A 201 -17.88 6.22 49.64
CA SER A 201 -16.45 6.49 49.53
C SER A 201 -16.11 7.05 48.14
N ASN A 202 -14.92 7.66 48.02
CA ASN A 202 -14.39 8.22 46.78
C ASN A 202 -15.34 9.19 46.04
N GLY A 203 -16.13 9.98 46.79
CA GLY A 203 -17.08 10.94 46.22
C GLY A 203 -18.41 10.35 45.75
N GLY A 204 -18.74 9.11 46.16
CA GLY A 204 -20.08 8.53 45.93
C GLY A 204 -21.18 9.24 46.73
N ALA A 205 -22.43 8.96 46.36
CA ALA A 205 -23.62 9.59 46.93
C ALA A 205 -23.73 9.33 48.44
N ALA A 206 -24.02 10.39 49.20
CA ALA A 206 -24.21 10.33 50.65
C ALA A 206 -25.40 9.43 51.02
N CYS A 207 -25.37 8.88 52.24
CA CYS A 207 -26.44 8.04 52.74
C CYS A 207 -27.77 8.82 52.80
N PRO A 208 -28.89 8.22 52.34
CA PRO A 208 -30.20 8.79 52.58
C PRO A 208 -30.54 8.74 54.09
N PRO A 209 -31.59 9.43 54.58
CA PRO A 209 -31.90 9.52 56.01
C PRO A 209 -31.99 8.15 56.69
N LEU A 210 -31.35 8.00 57.86
CA LEU A 210 -31.29 6.72 58.59
C LEU A 210 -32.40 6.54 59.62
N SER A 211 -33.16 7.61 59.87
CA SER A 211 -34.30 7.63 60.78
C SER A 211 -35.43 8.38 60.12
N GLU A 212 -36.64 7.88 60.35
CA GLU A 212 -37.87 8.49 59.88
C GLU A 212 -38.88 8.46 61.02
N THR A 213 -39.57 9.57 61.21
CA THR A 213 -40.57 9.78 62.25
C THR A 213 -41.86 10.22 61.60
N GLU A 214 -42.97 9.67 62.08
CA GLU A 214 -44.31 10.06 61.63
C GLU A 214 -45.26 10.15 62.81
N ASP A 215 -46.30 10.97 62.62
CA ASP A 215 -47.38 11.11 63.59
C ASP A 215 -48.23 9.84 63.65
N CYS A 216 -48.69 9.49 64.85
CA CYS A 216 -49.54 8.34 65.08
C CYS A 216 -50.55 8.62 66.20
N THR A 217 -51.63 7.84 66.21
CA THR A 217 -52.58 7.84 67.33
C THR A 217 -52.26 6.65 68.23
N PRO A 218 -51.98 6.86 69.53
CA PRO A 218 -51.73 5.77 70.45
C PRO A 218 -52.98 4.89 70.55
N PRO A 219 -52.82 3.56 70.72
CA PRO A 219 -53.97 2.67 70.91
C PRO A 219 -54.78 3.16 72.10
N THR A 220 -56.06 3.45 71.88
CA THR A 220 -56.99 3.87 72.93
C THR A 220 -57.15 2.72 73.92
N CYS A 221 -56.84 2.94 75.19
CA CYS A 221 -57.18 1.97 76.22
C CYS A 221 -58.71 1.80 76.24
N PRO A 222 -59.25 0.56 76.13
CA PRO A 222 -60.66 0.34 76.43
C PRO A 222 -60.91 0.79 77.86
N ALA A 223 -61.99 1.56 78.07
CA ALA A 223 -62.40 2.01 79.39
C ALA A 223 -62.48 0.81 80.35
N PRO A 224 -62.09 0.95 81.63
CA PRO A 224 -62.18 -0.15 82.58
C PRO A 224 -63.64 -0.59 82.68
N THR A 225 -63.96 -1.75 82.11
CA THR A 225 -65.22 -2.43 82.35
C THR A 225 -65.21 -2.88 83.81
N ASN A 226 -66.10 -2.31 84.59
CA ASN A 226 -66.32 -2.61 86.00
C ASN A 226 -66.53 -4.13 86.16
N LEU A 227 -65.52 -4.84 86.67
CA LEU A 227 -65.65 -6.23 87.09
C LEU A 227 -66.40 -6.23 88.42
N GLU A 228 -67.73 -6.36 88.37
CA GLU A 228 -68.51 -6.66 89.55
C GLU A 228 -68.13 -8.06 90.05
N ALA A 229 -67.48 -8.09 91.21
CA ALA A 229 -67.21 -9.31 91.96
C ALA A 229 -68.53 -9.78 92.61
N THR A 230 -69.17 -10.80 92.04
CA THR A 230 -70.17 -11.58 92.78
C THR A 230 -69.48 -12.60 93.66
N VAL A 231 -69.33 -12.24 94.93
CA VAL A 231 -69.16 -13.17 96.04
C VAL A 231 -70.50 -13.86 96.25
N THR A 232 -70.55 -15.19 96.15
CA THR A 232 -71.67 -15.96 96.70
C THR A 232 -71.11 -17.08 97.57
N SER A 233 -71.37 -16.97 98.85
CA SER A 233 -71.20 -17.99 99.88
C SER A 233 -72.33 -19.02 99.80
N GLN A 234 -71.98 -20.31 99.81
CA GLN A 234 -72.48 -21.37 100.70
C GLN A 234 -72.03 -22.74 100.18
#